data_AF-A0A3S2YJB2-F1
#
_entry.id   AF-A0A3S2YJB2-F1
#
_cell.length_a   1.000
_cell.length_b   1.000
_cell.length_c   1.000
_cell.angle_alpha   90.00
_cell.angle_beta   90.00
_cell.angle_gamma   90.00
#
_symmetry.space_group_name_H-M   'P 1'
#
loop_
_entity.id
_entity.type
_entity.pdbx_description
1 polymer ?
#
loop_
_entity_poly.entity_id
_entity_poly.type
_entity_poly.pdbx_seq_one_letter_code
_entity_poly.pdbx_strand_id
1 'polypeptide(L)'
;MSYSQEIDKLLTAIAAEGGRVTGIGLADDDVVKAAADLGLIDVATGDAWTLVDTVSLTPRQRLEMGLPPIVRKPSIFASAANAIVSLVGRVFGKPSPLR
;
A
#
# COMPACT_ATOMS: atom_id res chain seq x y z
N MET A 1 14.14 2.62 -27.07
CA MET A 1 12.87 1.91 -26.80
C MET A 1 11.83 2.97 -26.45
N SER A 2 10.53 2.70 -26.62
CA SER A 2 9.53 3.65 -26.14
C SER A 2 9.48 3.58 -24.62
N TYR A 3 9.41 4.71 -23.94
CA TYR A 3 9.39 4.81 -22.48
C TYR A 3 8.25 3.99 -21.85
N SER A 4 7.11 3.87 -22.56
CA SER A 4 6.00 2.99 -22.20
C SER A 4 6.42 1.52 -22.12
N GLN A 5 7.27 1.04 -23.03
CA GLN A 5 7.70 -0.36 -23.05
C GLN A 5 8.66 -0.68 -21.90
N GLU A 6 9.41 0.32 -21.42
CA GLU A 6 10.31 0.18 -20.27
C GLU A 6 9.52 0.14 -18.96
N ILE A 7 8.49 0.97 -18.83
CA ILE A 7 7.55 0.92 -17.71
C ILE A 7 6.81 -0.41 -17.68
N ASP A 8 6.30 -0.91 -18.81
CA ASP A 8 5.60 -2.21 -18.87
C ASP A 8 6.51 -3.36 -18.42
N LYS A 9 7.79 -3.34 -18.82
CA LYS A 9 8.79 -4.31 -18.36
C LYS A 9 9.03 -4.22 -16.86
N LEU A 10 9.17 -3.01 -16.32
CA LEU A 10 9.33 -2.77 -14.89
C LEU A 10 8.14 -3.34 -14.12
N LEU A 11 6.91 -3.03 -14.54
CA LEU A 11 5.69 -3.52 -13.89
C LEU A 11 5.58 -5.05 -13.94
N THR A 12 5.93 -5.65 -15.08
CA THR A 12 5.95 -7.11 -15.24
C THR A 12 6.98 -7.76 -14.33
N ALA A 13 8.18 -7.17 -14.22
CA ALA A 13 9.23 -7.67 -13.33
C ALA A 13 8.81 -7.58 -11.86
N ILE A 14 8.22 -6.46 -11.44
CA ILE A 14 7.73 -6.31 -10.06
C ILE A 14 6.58 -7.30 -9.79
N ALA A 15 5.68 -7.52 -10.76
CA ALA A 15 4.60 -8.47 -10.62
C ALA A 15 5.07 -9.92 -10.52
N ALA A 16 6.11 -10.31 -11.27
CA ALA A 16 6.73 -11.63 -11.19
C ALA A 16 7.29 -11.91 -9.79
N GLU A 17 7.78 -10.88 -9.09
CA GLU A 17 8.26 -10.95 -7.70
C GLU A 17 7.14 -10.79 -6.64
N GLY A 18 5.87 -10.97 -7.02
CA GLY A 18 4.72 -10.87 -6.11
C GLY A 18 4.26 -9.43 -5.83
N GLY A 19 4.71 -8.49 -6.66
CA GLY A 19 4.31 -7.08 -6.64
C GLY A 19 5.16 -6.19 -5.71
N ARG A 20 6.37 -6.63 -5.34
CA ARG A 20 7.35 -5.86 -4.57
C ARG A 20 8.77 -6.30 -4.89
N VAL A 21 9.67 -5.34 -5.07
CA VAL A 21 11.12 -5.56 -5.28
C VAL A 21 11.90 -4.64 -4.33
N THR A 22 13.07 -5.09 -3.89
CA THR A 22 13.99 -4.30 -3.06
C THR A 22 15.37 -4.26 -3.71
N GLY A 23 16.05 -3.12 -3.66
CA GLY A 23 17.36 -2.95 -4.28
C GLY A 23 17.99 -1.60 -3.95
N ILE A 24 19.29 -1.47 -4.18
CA ILE A 24 20.03 -0.23 -3.92
C ILE A 24 19.87 0.70 -5.12
N GLY A 25 19.45 1.95 -4.89
CA GLY A 25 19.35 2.97 -5.93
C GLY A 25 18.17 2.78 -6.89
N LEU A 26 17.17 1.95 -6.54
CA LEU A 26 15.96 1.82 -7.36
C LEU A 26 15.18 3.13 -7.40
N ALA A 27 15.21 3.92 -6.33
CA ALA A 27 14.51 5.20 -6.28
C ALA A 27 15.12 6.24 -7.25
N ASP A 28 16.36 6.04 -7.69
CA ASP A 28 17.06 6.97 -8.58
C ASP A 28 16.85 6.68 -10.07
N ASP A 29 16.35 5.49 -10.41
CA ASP A 29 16.09 5.07 -11.79
C ASP A 29 14.97 5.91 -12.42
N ASP A 30 15.23 6.46 -13.60
CA ASP A 30 14.30 7.34 -14.32
C ASP A 30 12.97 6.64 -14.64
N VAL A 31 13.00 5.35 -14.99
CA VAL A 31 11.80 4.57 -15.29
C VAL A 31 10.97 4.33 -14.02
N VAL A 32 11.64 4.15 -12.88
CA VAL A 32 10.97 4.04 -11.57
C VAL A 32 10.33 5.37 -11.18
N LYS A 33 11.04 6.49 -11.35
CA LYS A 33 10.48 7.83 -11.09
C LYS A 33 9.25 8.10 -11.95
N ALA A 34 9.32 7.81 -13.24
CA ALA A 34 8.18 8.00 -14.12
C ALA A 34 6.99 7.10 -13.80
N ALA A 35 7.23 5.83 -13.47
CA ALA A 35 6.15 4.93 -13.04
C ALA A 35 5.52 5.37 -11.71
N ALA A 36 6.30 5.97 -10.81
CA ALA A 36 5.81 6.57 -9.57
C ALA A 36 4.98 7.83 -9.84
N ASP A 37 5.44 8.71 -10.74
CA ASP A 37 4.70 9.91 -11.17
C ASP A 37 3.34 9.57 -11.82
N LEU A 38 3.26 8.42 -12.49
CA LEU A 38 2.02 7.88 -13.05
C LEU A 38 1.13 7.16 -12.02
N GLY A 39 1.57 7.03 -10.77
CA GLY A 39 0.81 6.35 -9.70
C GLY A 39 0.69 4.83 -9.87
N LEU A 40 1.59 4.22 -10.65
CA LEU A 40 1.60 2.78 -10.92
C LEU A 40 2.34 2.01 -9.82
N ILE A 41 3.32 2.65 -9.20
CA ILE A 41 4.15 2.11 -8.12
C ILE A 41 4.30 3.08 -6.95
N ASP A 42 4.52 2.53 -5.76
CA ASP A 42 4.95 3.23 -4.56
C ASP A 42 6.44 2.92 -4.31
N VAL A 43 7.23 3.97 -4.09
CA VAL A 43 8.66 3.89 -3.80
C VAL A 43 8.90 4.30 -2.34
N ALA A 44 9.53 3.42 -1.57
CA ALA A 44 10.02 3.72 -0.23
C ALA A 44 11.55 3.70 -0.25
N THR A 45 12.16 4.88 -0.19
CA THR A 45 13.62 5.02 -0.17
C THR A 45 14.19 4.45 1.12
N GLY A 46 15.29 3.71 1.00
CA GLY A 46 16.02 3.22 2.16
C GLY A 46 16.55 4.37 3.01
N ASP A 47 16.46 4.24 4.33
CA ASP A 47 17.10 5.17 5.26
C ASP A 47 18.58 4.79 5.49
N ALA A 48 19.27 5.56 6.34
CA ALA A 48 20.67 5.33 6.69
C ALA A 48 20.97 3.94 7.30
N TRP A 49 19.94 3.18 7.70
CA TRP A 49 20.07 1.86 8.30
C TRP A 49 19.71 0.73 7.33
N THR A 50 18.68 0.93 6.51
CA THR A 50 18.18 -0.07 5.57
C THR A 50 18.97 -0.08 4.26
N LEU A 51 19.41 1.09 3.77
CA LEU A 51 20.21 1.27 2.54
C LEU A 51 19.60 0.68 1.25
N VAL A 52 18.41 0.08 1.32
CA VAL A 52 17.71 -0.54 0.20
C VAL A 52 16.39 0.17 -0.01
N ASP A 53 16.15 0.55 -1.26
CA ASP A 53 14.89 1.07 -1.70
C ASP A 53 13.92 -0.09 -1.90
N THR A 54 12.66 0.15 -1.57
CA THR A 54 11.56 -0.78 -1.82
C THR A 54 10.64 -0.17 -2.86
N VAL A 55 10.43 -0.88 -3.95
CA VAL A 55 9.45 -0.53 -4.98
C VAL A 55 8.31 -1.52 -4.91
N SER A 56 7.08 -1.04 -4.83
CA SER A 56 5.87 -1.88 -4.76
C SER A 56 4.81 -1.39 -5.72
N LEU A 57 4.02 -2.31 -6.28
CA LEU A 57 2.87 -1.93 -7.10
C LEU A 57 1.80 -1.27 -6.23
N THR A 58 1.17 -0.20 -6.72
CA THR A 58 0.04 0.40 -6.02
C THR A 58 -1.13 -0.58 -5.91
N PRO A 59 -2.04 -0.41 -4.94
CA PRO A 59 -3.19 -1.32 -4.79
C PRO A 59 -4.01 -1.47 -6.07
N ARG A 60 -4.17 -0.39 -6.84
CA ARG A 60 -4.87 -0.40 -8.13
C ARG A 60 -4.10 -1.21 -9.17
N GLN A 61 -2.80 -0.95 -9.33
CA GLN A 61 -1.97 -1.66 -10.29
C GLN A 61 -1.88 -3.16 -9.99
N ARG A 62 -1.88 -3.55 -8.72
CA ARG A 62 -1.94 -4.96 -8.32
C ARG A 62 -3.19 -5.66 -8.82
N LEU A 63 -4.35 -5.00 -8.71
CA LEU A 63 -5.62 -5.56 -9.21
C LEU A 63 -5.61 -5.70 -10.73
N GLU A 64 -5.10 -4.69 -11.44
CA GLU A 64 -4.98 -4.72 -12.90
C GLU A 64 -4.04 -5.85 -13.38
N MET A 65 -2.99 -6.14 -12.61
CA MET A 65 -2.04 -7.24 -12.86
C MET A 65 -2.51 -8.60 -12.28
N GLY A 66 -3.72 -8.70 -11.72
CA GLY A 66 -4.27 -9.95 -11.17
C GLY A 66 -3.60 -10.43 -9.88
N LEU A 67 -2.86 -9.56 -9.19
CA LEU A 67 -2.19 -9.89 -7.92
C LEU A 67 -3.15 -9.75 -6.73
N PRO A 68 -2.92 -10.54 -5.66
CA PRO A 68 -3.73 -10.42 -4.45
C PRO A 68 -3.59 -9.01 -3.84
N PRO A 69 -4.68 -8.45 -3.28
CA PRO A 69 -4.67 -7.14 -2.67
C PRO A 69 -3.74 -7.11 -1.45
N ILE A 70 -3.17 -5.95 -1.16
CA ILE A 70 -2.33 -5.75 0.02
C ILE A 70 -3.24 -5.77 1.25
N VAL A 71 -3.29 -6.90 1.95
CA VAL A 71 -4.01 -7.02 3.22
C VAL A 71 -3.19 -6.28 4.29
N ARG A 72 -3.42 -4.98 4.45
CA ARG A 72 -2.93 -4.26 5.64
C ARG A 72 -3.71 -4.81 6.83
N LYS A 73 -3.04 -5.59 7.69
CA LYS A 73 -3.61 -6.00 8.97
C LYS A 73 -4.17 -4.75 9.67
N PRO A 74 -5.43 -4.76 10.14
CA PRO A 74 -5.96 -3.63 10.88
C PRO A 74 -5.02 -3.37 12.06
N SER A 75 -4.42 -2.17 12.09
CA SER A 75 -3.60 -1.76 13.21
C SER A 75 -4.48 -1.76 14.46
N ILE A 76 -3.90 -2.12 15.61
CA ILE A 76 -4.57 -2.27 16.91
C ILE A 76 -5.43 -1.03 17.28
N PHE A 77 -5.14 0.14 16.69
CA PHE A 77 -5.91 1.37 16.80
C PHE A 77 -7.36 1.27 16.28
N ALA A 78 -7.63 0.50 15.22
CA ALA A 78 -8.98 0.29 14.72
C ALA A 78 -9.85 -0.50 15.72
N SER A 79 -9.25 -1.38 16.52
CA SER A 79 -9.95 -2.12 17.57
C SER A 79 -10.38 -1.24 18.74
N ALA A 80 -9.62 -0.20 19.06
CA ALA A 80 -9.96 0.75 20.13
C ALA A 80 -11.17 1.63 19.77
N ALA A 81 -11.33 2.01 18.50
CA ALA A 81 -12.46 2.83 18.04
C ALA A 81 -13.81 2.14 18.25
N ASN A 82 -13.92 0.82 18.02
CA ASN A 82 -15.14 0.07 18.27
C ASN A 82 -15.49 -0.06 19.76
N ALA A 83 -14.49 -0.09 20.65
CA ALA A 83 -14.73 -0.15 22.09
C ALA A 83 -15.31 1.16 22.64
N ILE A 84 -14.82 2.31 22.15
CA ILE A 84 -15.27 3.64 22.58
C ILE A 84 -16.72 3.90 22.15
N VAL A 85 -17.10 3.51 20.93
CA VAL A 85 -18.50 3.67 20.46
C VAL A 85 -19.47 2.85 21.30
N SER A 86 -19.10 1.64 21.73
CA SER A 86 -19.98 0.82 22.60
C SER A 86 -20.16 1.40 24.01
N LEU A 87 -19.15 2.10 24.53
CA LEU A 87 -19.23 2.75 25.85
C LEU A 87 -20.11 4.00 25.81
N VAL A 88 -19.95 4.85 24.79
CA VAL A 88 -20.75 6.10 24.66
C VAL A 88 -22.23 5.79 24.42
N GLY A 89 -22.55 4.76 23.63
CA GLY A 89 -23.93 4.30 23.44
C GLY A 89 -24.62 3.83 24.72
N ARG A 90 -23.85 3.26 25.67
CA ARG A 90 -24.37 2.79 26.96
C ARG A 90 -24.53 3.91 27.99
N VAL A 91 -23.75 4.98 27.88
CA VAL A 91 -23.79 6.13 28.80
C VAL A 91 -24.86 7.16 28.40
N PHE A 92 -25.17 7.30 27.10
CA PHE A 92 -26.17 8.27 26.62
C PHE A 92 -27.47 7.63 26.06
N GLY A 93 -27.55 6.29 26.00
CA GLY A 93 -28.78 5.57 25.69
C GLY A 93 -29.74 5.60 26.88
N LYS A 94 -30.74 6.47 26.83
CA LYS A 94 -31.91 6.47 27.73
C LYS A 94 -32.39 5.03 28.01
N PRO A 95 -32.61 4.62 29.27
CA PRO A 95 -33.44 3.45 29.54
C PRO A 95 -34.87 3.81 29.11
N SER A 96 -35.29 3.33 27.95
CA SER A 96 -36.71 3.26 27.63
C SER A 96 -37.27 2.10 28.46
N PRO A 97 -38.19 2.32 29.41
CA PRO A 97 -38.92 1.23 30.01
C PRO A 97 -39.88 0.73 28.92
N LEU A 98 -39.53 -0.41 28.30
CA LEU A 98 -40.53 -1.19 27.61
C LEU A 98 -41.58 -1.59 28.66
N ARG A 99 -42.81 -1.24 28.31
CA ARG A 99 -44.07 -1.40 29.04
C ARG A 99 -44.30 -2.84 29.50
#